data_AF-A0A1K1RM00-F1
#
_entry.id   AF-A0A1K1RM00-F1
#
_cell.length_a   1.000
_cell.length_b   1.000
_cell.length_c   1.000
_cell.angle_alpha   90.00
_cell.angle_beta   90.00
_cell.angle_gamma   90.00
#
_symmetry.space_group_name_H-M   'P 1'
#
loop_
_entity.id
_entity.type
_entity.pdbx_description
1 polymer ?
#
loop_
_entity_poly.entity_id
_entity_poly.type
_entity_poly.pdbx_seq_one_letter_code
_entity_poly.pdbx_strand_id
1 'polypeptide(L)'
;MEILNKKERVSAFLLFLLMLVITVSVLVFAVFFNYKLPWRENEALKQENDKIMNEFRYQDKFSARIDELTTSIDSLDRSGDGFQFLEQTIGLELAKLKESVPSDKEAYKQTLLYNNVILNLKDLVTTKRRMQLLRKSEVQIDDLKKQVSDYEEIINDLKKELELCKQLNRN
;
A
#
# COMPACT_ATOMS: atom_id res chain seq x y z
N MET A 1 -85.43 -41.75 5.56
CA MET A 1 -84.31 -41.94 6.49
C MET A 1 -83.59 -40.61 6.64
N GLU A 2 -83.83 -39.90 7.75
CA GLU A 2 -83.02 -38.73 8.06
C GLU A 2 -81.60 -39.19 8.39
N ILE A 3 -80.62 -38.54 7.76
CA ILE A 3 -79.21 -38.88 7.94
C ILE A 3 -78.83 -38.44 9.34
N LEU A 4 -78.88 -39.38 10.29
CA LEU A 4 -78.32 -39.22 11.62
C LEU A 4 -76.84 -38.86 11.43
N ASN A 5 -76.41 -37.77 12.05
CA ASN A 5 -75.03 -37.28 12.09
C ASN A 5 -74.55 -36.27 11.02
N LYS A 6 -75.42 -35.37 10.54
CA LYS A 6 -75.03 -34.24 9.65
C LYS A 6 -73.97 -33.29 10.25
N LYS A 7 -74.03 -33.00 11.56
CA LYS A 7 -73.11 -32.05 12.22
C LYS A 7 -71.68 -32.58 12.28
N GLU A 8 -71.49 -33.85 12.62
CA GLU A 8 -70.16 -34.46 12.66
C GLU A 8 -69.54 -34.56 11.26
N ARG A 9 -70.35 -34.84 10.23
CA ARG A 9 -69.89 -34.82 8.83
C ARG A 9 -69.40 -33.45 8.37
N VAL A 10 -70.12 -32.38 8.71
CA VAL A 10 -69.71 -31.01 8.34
C VAL A 10 -68.47 -30.58 9.11
N SER A 11 -68.36 -30.94 10.39
CA SER A 11 -67.16 -30.67 11.20
C SER A 11 -65.92 -31.39 10.66
N ALA A 12 -66.05 -32.68 10.34
CA ALA A 12 -64.96 -33.47 9.73
C ALA A 12 -64.56 -32.92 8.36
N PHE A 13 -65.53 -32.47 7.55
CA PHE A 13 -65.26 -31.83 6.26
C PHE A 13 -64.54 -30.48 6.40
N LEU A 14 -64.93 -29.64 7.37
CA LEU A 14 -64.26 -28.37 7.66
C LEU A 14 -62.83 -28.60 8.18
N LEU A 15 -62.63 -29.58 9.05
CA LEU A 15 -61.30 -29.96 9.54
C LEU A 15 -60.42 -30.46 8.38
N PHE A 16 -60.96 -31.29 7.49
CA PHE A 16 -60.28 -31.74 6.28
C PHE A 16 -59.92 -30.57 5.37
N LEU A 17 -60.85 -29.65 5.12
CA LEU A 17 -60.62 -28.48 4.28
C LEU A 17 -59.53 -27.58 4.89
N LEU A 18 -59.55 -27.38 6.20
CA LEU A 18 -58.52 -26.61 6.92
C LEU A 18 -57.14 -27.27 6.80
N MET A 19 -57.06 -28.58 7.03
CA MET A 19 -55.81 -29.33 6.84
C MET A 19 -55.32 -29.31 5.39
N LEU A 20 -56.23 -29.33 4.41
CA LEU A 20 -55.90 -29.21 2.99
C LEU A 20 -55.31 -27.83 2.70
N VAL A 21 -55.92 -26.75 3.19
CA VAL A 21 -55.41 -25.39 2.99
C VAL A 21 -54.03 -25.21 3.62
N ILE A 22 -53.83 -25.73 4.84
CA ILE A 22 -52.52 -25.67 5.52
C ILE A 22 -51.45 -26.42 4.73
N THR A 23 -51.74 -27.65 4.31
CA THR A 23 -50.77 -28.48 3.57
C THR A 23 -50.41 -27.89 2.22
N VAL A 24 -51.40 -27.37 1.47
CA VAL A 24 -51.16 -26.66 0.21
C VAL A 24 -50.35 -25.39 0.44
N SER A 25 -50.64 -24.61 1.50
CA SER A 25 -49.88 -23.41 1.83
C SER A 25 -48.42 -23.74 2.12
N VAL A 26 -48.15 -24.76 2.96
CA VAL A 26 -46.79 -25.21 3.26
C VAL A 26 -46.05 -25.65 2.00
N LEU A 27 -46.72 -26.36 1.08
CA LEU A 27 -46.13 -26.78 -0.19
C LEU A 27 -45.77 -25.58 -1.07
N VAL A 28 -46.68 -24.60 -1.19
CA VAL A 28 -46.43 -23.36 -1.95
C VAL A 28 -45.27 -22.57 -1.34
N PHE A 29 -45.21 -22.43 -0.02
CA PHE A 29 -44.09 -21.78 0.66
C PHE A 29 -42.77 -22.54 0.42
N ALA A 30 -42.77 -23.87 0.52
CA ALA A 30 -41.56 -24.68 0.27
C ALA A 30 -41.04 -24.49 -1.16
N VAL A 31 -41.93 -24.49 -2.16
CA VAL A 31 -41.56 -24.22 -3.57
C VAL A 31 -41.07 -22.79 -3.75
N PHE A 32 -41.73 -21.81 -3.12
CA PHE A 32 -41.32 -20.41 -3.19
C PHE A 32 -39.92 -20.17 -2.60
N PHE A 33 -39.63 -20.75 -1.42
CA PHE A 33 -38.31 -20.68 -0.82
C PHE A 33 -37.25 -21.39 -1.67
N ASN A 34 -37.58 -22.57 -2.22
CA ASN A 34 -36.67 -23.30 -3.11
C ASN A 34 -36.32 -22.50 -4.36
N TYR A 35 -37.26 -21.72 -4.91
CA TYR A 35 -36.99 -20.88 -6.08
C TYR A 35 -36.33 -19.55 -5.75
N LYS A 36 -36.72 -18.86 -4.67
CA LYS A 36 -36.21 -17.50 -4.37
C LYS A 36 -34.81 -17.49 -3.75
N LEU A 37 -34.47 -18.53 -2.98
CA LEU A 37 -33.22 -18.62 -2.24
C LEU A 37 -31.99 -18.71 -3.17
N PRO A 38 -31.97 -19.55 -4.24
CA PRO A 38 -30.86 -19.59 -5.20
C PRO A 38 -30.57 -18.26 -5.88
N TRP A 39 -31.61 -17.45 -6.15
CA TRP A 39 -31.42 -16.16 -6.81
C TRP A 39 -30.75 -15.15 -5.88
N ARG A 40 -31.12 -15.15 -4.60
CA ARG A 40 -30.48 -14.27 -3.61
C ARG A 40 -29.05 -14.69 -3.29
N GLU A 41 -28.79 -15.99 -3.22
CA GLU A 41 -27.44 -16.51 -3.06
C GLU A 41 -26.57 -16.13 -4.27
N ASN A 42 -27.07 -16.30 -5.49
CA ASN A 42 -26.33 -15.92 -6.69
C ASN A 42 -26.09 -14.41 -6.76
N GLU A 43 -27.05 -13.59 -6.36
CA GLU A 43 -26.88 -12.13 -6.27
C GLU A 43 -25.82 -11.74 -5.23
N ALA A 44 -25.83 -12.36 -4.05
CA ALA A 44 -24.81 -12.14 -3.03
C ALA A 44 -23.41 -12.59 -3.49
N LEU A 45 -23.32 -13.77 -4.11
CA LEU A 45 -22.06 -14.30 -4.67
C LEU A 45 -21.53 -13.39 -5.78
N LYS A 46 -22.40 -12.84 -6.62
CA LYS A 46 -21.99 -11.89 -7.67
C LYS A 46 -21.43 -10.61 -7.05
N GLN A 47 -22.08 -10.06 -6.02
CA GLN A 47 -21.58 -8.88 -5.32
C GLN A 47 -20.22 -9.13 -4.65
N GLU A 48 -20.03 -10.31 -4.05
CA GLU A 48 -18.75 -10.70 -3.44
C GLU A 48 -17.65 -10.86 -4.50
N ASN A 49 -17.97 -11.50 -5.63
CA ASN A 49 -17.03 -11.64 -6.75
C ASN A 49 -16.65 -10.28 -7.34
N ASP A 50 -17.61 -9.36 -7.51
CA ASP A 50 -17.34 -8.00 -7.99
C ASP A 50 -16.42 -7.23 -7.01
N LYS A 51 -16.61 -7.39 -5.69
CA LYS A 51 -15.71 -6.82 -4.67
C LYS A 51 -14.28 -7.38 -4.80
N ILE A 52 -14.15 -8.70 -4.90
CA ILE A 52 -12.86 -9.39 -5.03
C ILE A 52 -12.15 -8.95 -6.33
N MET A 53 -12.88 -8.89 -7.45
CA MET A 53 -12.34 -8.47 -8.73
C MET A 53 -11.84 -7.03 -8.71
N ASN A 54 -12.56 -6.13 -8.02
CA ASN A 54 -12.11 -4.76 -7.83
C ASN A 54 -10.84 -4.68 -6.99
N GLU A 55 -10.74 -5.48 -5.93
CA GLU A 55 -9.53 -5.58 -5.10
C GLU A 55 -8.33 -6.08 -5.92
N PHE A 56 -8.49 -7.14 -6.73
CA PHE A 56 -7.41 -7.62 -7.61
C PHE A 56 -6.97 -6.56 -8.62
N ARG A 57 -7.93 -5.87 -9.26
CA ARG A 57 -7.61 -4.77 -10.19
C ARG A 57 -6.87 -3.62 -9.52
N TYR A 58 -7.18 -3.35 -8.25
CA TYR A 58 -6.44 -2.36 -7.47
C TYR A 58 -5.02 -2.86 -7.16
N GLN A 59 -4.88 -4.11 -6.70
CA GLN A 59 -3.59 -4.74 -6.41
C GLN A 59 -2.65 -4.75 -7.63
N ASP A 60 -3.15 -5.11 -8.81
CA ASP A 60 -2.35 -5.11 -10.04
C ASP A 60 -1.82 -3.70 -10.37
N LYS A 61 -2.69 -2.69 -10.28
CA LYS A 61 -2.32 -1.28 -10.50
C LYS A 61 -1.35 -0.78 -9.45
N PHE A 62 -1.56 -1.17 -8.19
CA PHE A 62 -0.69 -0.81 -7.09
C PHE A 62 0.70 -1.41 -7.29
N SER A 63 0.79 -2.71 -7.63
CA SER A 63 2.06 -3.38 -7.90
C SER A 63 2.81 -2.72 -9.05
N ALA A 64 2.14 -2.47 -10.18
CA ALA A 64 2.78 -1.82 -11.33
C ALA A 64 3.36 -0.44 -10.97
N ARG A 65 2.61 0.35 -10.19
CA ARG A 65 3.10 1.66 -9.71
C ARG A 65 4.29 1.53 -8.76
N ILE A 66 4.30 0.54 -7.89
CA ILE A 66 5.42 0.27 -6.98
C ILE A 66 6.67 -0.12 -7.78
N ASP A 67 6.54 -0.92 -8.84
CA ASP A 67 7.67 -1.32 -9.69
C ASP A 67 8.25 -0.12 -10.44
N GLU A 68 7.40 0.76 -10.99
CA GLU A 68 7.81 2.02 -11.62
C GLU A 68 8.52 2.95 -10.63
N LEU A 69 7.98 3.08 -9.42
CA LEU A 69 8.57 3.86 -8.34
C LEU A 69 9.91 3.29 -7.90
N THR A 70 10.02 1.97 -7.73
CA THR A 70 11.26 1.31 -7.32
C THR A 70 12.35 1.51 -8.37
N THR A 71 12.01 1.38 -9.65
CA THR A 71 12.92 1.68 -10.77
C THR A 71 13.40 3.14 -10.73
N SER A 72 12.49 4.08 -10.44
CA SER A 72 12.83 5.50 -10.29
C SER A 72 13.74 5.75 -9.09
N ILE A 73 13.46 5.10 -7.96
CA ILE A 73 14.29 5.17 -6.74
C ILE A 73 15.69 4.58 -6.98
N ASP A 74 15.82 3.55 -7.80
CA ASP A 74 17.12 2.99 -8.18
C ASP A 74 17.91 3.90 -9.12
N SER A 75 17.24 4.65 -9.98
CA SER A 75 17.87 5.66 -10.81
C SER A 75 18.36 6.88 -10.02
N LEU A 76 17.87 7.08 -8.79
CA LEU A 76 18.24 8.19 -7.90
C LEU A 76 19.76 8.25 -7.65
N ASP A 77 20.42 7.11 -7.48
CA ASP A 77 21.86 7.04 -7.20
C ASP A 77 22.73 7.48 -8.40
N ARG A 78 22.20 7.35 -9.62
CA ARG A 78 22.88 7.71 -10.87
C ARG A 78 22.61 9.14 -11.32
N SER A 79 21.60 9.77 -10.73
CA SER A 79 21.03 11.02 -11.25
C SER A 79 21.88 12.27 -11.03
N GLY A 80 22.96 12.21 -10.25
CA GLY A 80 23.94 13.30 -10.11
C GLY A 80 23.29 14.66 -9.80
N ASP A 81 23.28 15.56 -10.78
CA ASP A 81 22.68 16.90 -10.73
C ASP A 81 21.13 16.89 -10.82
N GLY A 82 20.55 15.85 -11.41
CA GLY A 82 19.10 15.63 -11.51
C GLY A 82 18.46 15.05 -10.26
N PHE A 83 19.23 14.78 -9.20
CA PHE A 83 18.77 14.11 -7.99
C PHE A 83 17.55 14.80 -7.36
N GLN A 84 17.60 16.13 -7.20
CA GLN A 84 16.54 16.87 -6.52
C GLN A 84 15.23 16.86 -7.32
N PHE A 85 15.31 16.93 -8.64
CA PHE A 85 14.12 16.87 -9.50
C PHE A 85 13.48 15.48 -9.44
N LEU A 86 14.30 14.43 -9.55
CA LEU A 86 13.83 13.05 -9.48
C LEU A 86 13.24 12.72 -8.10
N GLU A 87 13.87 13.18 -7.02
CA GLU A 87 13.36 13.06 -5.64
C GLU A 87 11.97 13.70 -5.51
N GLN A 88 11.77 14.90 -6.06
CA GLN A 88 10.47 15.59 -6.03
C GLN A 88 9.41 14.82 -6.82
N THR A 89 9.74 14.33 -8.01
CA THR A 89 8.82 13.51 -8.82
C THR A 89 8.40 12.27 -8.06
N ILE A 90 9.35 11.53 -7.48
CA ILE A 90 9.07 10.35 -6.65
C ILE A 90 8.18 10.71 -5.45
N GLY A 91 8.44 11.84 -4.79
CA GLY A 91 7.62 12.32 -3.68
C GLY A 91 6.17 12.60 -4.08
N LEU A 92 5.95 13.19 -5.27
CA LEU A 92 4.62 13.43 -5.81
C LEU A 92 3.90 12.12 -6.18
N GLU A 93 4.61 11.16 -6.75
CA GLU A 93 4.05 9.85 -7.09
C GLU A 93 3.67 9.05 -5.84
N LEU A 94 4.51 9.07 -4.79
CA LEU A 94 4.18 8.47 -3.50
C LEU A 94 2.94 9.12 -2.86
N ALA A 95 2.79 10.43 -2.97
CA ALA A 95 1.62 11.15 -2.46
C ALA A 95 0.34 10.73 -3.21
N LYS A 96 0.40 10.67 -4.54
CA LYS A 96 -0.72 10.19 -5.39
C LYS A 96 -1.06 8.73 -5.09
N LEU A 97 -0.05 7.88 -4.88
CA LEU A 97 -0.25 6.48 -4.54
C LEU A 97 -0.94 6.34 -3.19
N LYS A 98 -0.53 7.12 -2.19
CA LYS A 98 -1.17 7.18 -0.87
C LYS A 98 -2.63 7.63 -0.94
N GLU A 99 -2.93 8.64 -1.75
CA GLU A 99 -4.30 9.12 -1.96
C GLU A 99 -5.18 8.06 -2.63
N SER A 100 -4.61 7.22 -3.50
CA SER A 100 -5.35 6.16 -4.19
C SER A 100 -5.67 4.94 -3.32
N VAL A 101 -5.14 4.84 -2.09
CA VAL A 101 -5.37 3.70 -1.21
C VAL A 101 -6.83 3.65 -0.75
N PRO A 102 -7.56 2.53 -0.98
CA PRO A 102 -8.92 2.36 -0.50
C PRO A 102 -9.00 2.51 1.02
N SER A 103 -9.96 3.33 1.49
CA SER A 103 -10.20 3.59 2.91
C SER A 103 -11.36 2.75 3.47
N ASP A 104 -11.46 1.49 3.03
CA ASP A 104 -12.54 0.60 3.45
C ASP A 104 -12.31 0.07 4.87
N LYS A 105 -13.29 0.30 5.75
CA LYS A 105 -13.26 -0.20 7.14
C LYS A 105 -13.21 -1.73 7.19
N GLU A 106 -13.81 -2.40 6.21
CA GLU A 106 -13.83 -3.87 6.08
C GLU A 106 -12.45 -4.44 5.69
N ALA A 107 -11.65 -3.66 4.95
CA ALA A 107 -10.34 -4.05 4.43
C ALA A 107 -9.16 -3.35 5.14
N TYR A 108 -9.34 -3.00 6.43
CA TYR A 108 -8.34 -2.25 7.21
C TYR A 108 -6.93 -2.86 7.15
N LYS A 109 -6.82 -4.20 7.13
CA LYS A 109 -5.52 -4.89 7.07
C LYS A 109 -4.82 -4.67 5.72
N GLN A 110 -5.56 -4.71 4.62
CA GLN A 110 -5.05 -4.45 3.27
C GLN A 110 -4.63 -2.99 3.14
N THR A 111 -5.48 -2.06 3.58
CA THR A 111 -5.15 -0.62 3.64
C THR A 111 -3.89 -0.36 4.46
N LEU A 112 -3.72 -1.02 5.61
CA LEU A 112 -2.52 -0.93 6.43
C LEU A 112 -1.27 -1.45 5.70
N LEU A 113 -1.40 -2.57 4.99
CA LEU A 113 -0.31 -3.14 4.19
C LEU A 113 0.15 -2.17 3.09
N TYR A 114 -0.78 -1.62 2.31
CA TYR A 114 -0.45 -0.64 1.27
C TYR A 114 0.25 0.59 1.85
N ASN A 115 -0.26 1.12 2.97
CA ASN A 115 0.34 2.25 3.66
C ASN A 115 1.75 1.93 4.16
N ASN A 116 1.99 0.75 4.73
CA ASN A 116 3.31 0.34 5.19
C ASN A 116 4.32 0.24 4.04
N VAL A 117 3.91 -0.30 2.89
CA VAL A 117 4.77 -0.36 1.70
C VAL A 117 5.13 1.06 1.23
N ILE A 118 4.16 1.97 1.16
CA ILE A 118 4.40 3.37 0.79
C ILE A 118 5.34 4.06 1.78
N LEU A 119 5.17 3.82 3.08
CA LEU A 119 6.05 4.36 4.12
C LEU A 119 7.47 3.83 3.96
N ASN A 120 7.65 2.53 3.73
CA ASN A 120 8.96 1.93 3.52
C ASN A 120 9.67 2.53 2.29
N LEU A 121 8.95 2.74 1.18
CA LEU A 121 9.52 3.40 0.00
C LEU A 121 9.93 4.85 0.28
N LYS A 122 9.10 5.58 1.05
CA LYS A 122 9.45 6.95 1.47
C LYS A 122 10.70 6.98 2.34
N ASP A 123 10.82 6.03 3.28
CA ASP A 123 11.99 5.92 4.15
C ASP A 123 13.24 5.53 3.36
N LEU A 124 13.10 4.68 2.34
CA LEU A 124 14.16 4.35 1.40
C LEU A 124 14.66 5.59 0.65
N VAL A 125 13.76 6.39 0.06
CA VAL A 125 14.10 7.65 -0.62
C VAL A 125 14.83 8.60 0.33
N THR A 126 14.31 8.77 1.53
CA THR A 126 14.90 9.64 2.56
C THR A 126 16.31 9.17 2.94
N THR A 127 16.50 7.86 3.04
CA THR A 127 17.79 7.24 3.34
C THR A 127 18.79 7.47 2.22
N LYS A 128 18.39 7.26 0.94
CA LYS A 128 19.24 7.55 -0.21
C LYS A 128 19.66 9.02 -0.28
N ARG A 129 18.74 9.95 0.02
CA ARG A 129 19.07 11.38 0.15
C ARG A 129 20.14 11.63 1.20
N ARG A 130 20.00 11.04 2.40
CA ARG A 130 21.00 11.17 3.46
C ARG A 130 22.35 10.60 3.02
N MET A 131 22.37 9.45 2.36
CA MET A 131 23.60 8.86 1.80
C MET A 131 24.29 9.77 0.79
N GLN A 132 23.52 10.42 -0.10
CA GLN A 132 24.08 11.35 -1.08
C GLN A 132 24.72 12.58 -0.40
N LEU A 133 24.08 13.11 0.65
CA LEU A 133 24.63 14.23 1.44
C LEU A 133 25.91 13.83 2.17
N LEU A 134 25.94 12.62 2.76
CA LEU A 134 27.14 12.09 3.40
C LEU A 134 28.28 11.92 2.40
N ARG A 135 28.02 11.39 1.21
CA ARG A 135 29.02 11.25 0.14
C ARG A 135 29.61 12.60 -0.27
N LYS A 136 28.79 13.65 -0.36
CA LYS A 136 29.28 15.02 -0.64
C LYS A 136 30.18 15.53 0.49
N SER A 137 29.83 15.27 1.74
CA SER A 137 30.63 15.65 2.90
C SER A 137 31.96 14.89 2.96
N GLU A 138 31.99 13.61 2.60
CA GLU A 138 33.21 12.79 2.56
C GLU A 138 34.22 13.36 1.56
N VAL A 139 33.77 13.69 0.35
CA VAL A 139 34.61 14.34 -0.67
C VAL A 139 35.18 15.67 -0.17
N GLN A 140 34.38 16.48 0.53
CA GLN A 140 34.86 17.73 1.12
C GLN A 140 35.89 17.50 2.23
N ILE A 141 35.70 16.48 3.07
CA ILE A 141 36.64 16.13 4.12
C ILE A 141 37.98 15.70 3.53
N ASP A 142 37.97 14.91 2.46
CA ASP A 142 39.20 14.45 1.83
C ASP A 142 39.95 15.60 1.11
N ASP A 143 39.21 16.53 0.48
CA ASP A 143 39.82 17.74 -0.07
C ASP A 143 40.45 18.62 1.02
N LEU A 144 39.75 18.84 2.13
CA LEU A 144 40.28 19.59 3.27
C LEU A 144 41.51 18.91 3.90
N LYS A 145 41.51 17.57 4.03
CA LYS A 145 42.69 16.83 4.51
C LYS A 145 43.89 17.04 3.60
N LYS A 146 43.68 17.03 2.29
CA LYS A 146 44.75 17.29 1.31
C LYS A 146 45.30 18.70 1.47
N GLN A 147 44.44 19.71 1.57
CA GLN A 147 44.87 21.09 1.80
C GLN A 147 45.64 21.25 3.11
N VAL A 148 45.21 20.59 4.19
CA VAL A 148 45.95 20.59 5.46
C VAL A 148 47.34 20.00 5.30
N SER A 149 47.47 18.86 4.62
CA SER A 149 48.77 18.24 4.33
C SER A 149 49.68 19.16 3.52
N ASP A 150 49.14 19.81 2.48
CA ASP A 150 49.89 20.73 1.64
C ASP A 150 50.38 21.95 2.44
N TYR A 151 49.54 22.50 3.32
CA TYR A 151 49.92 23.60 4.21
C TYR A 151 50.97 23.19 5.26
N GLU A 152 50.88 21.98 5.80
CA GLU A 152 51.89 21.45 6.73
C GLU A 152 53.27 21.32 6.06
N GLU A 153 53.31 20.88 4.80
CA GLU A 153 54.55 20.80 4.01
C GLU A 153 55.14 22.19 3.78
N ILE A 154 54.33 23.16 3.32
CA ILE A 154 54.75 24.55 3.10
C ILE A 154 55.29 25.18 4.39
N ILE A 155 54.61 24.97 5.53
CA ILE A 155 55.05 25.50 6.82
C ILE A 155 56.40 24.89 7.23
N ASN A 156 56.60 23.59 7.00
CA ASN A 156 57.85 22.93 7.32
C ASN A 156 59.00 23.45 6.46
N ASP A 157 58.77 23.70 5.17
CA ASP A 157 59.79 24.25 4.27
C ASP A 157 60.12 25.70 4.63
N LEU A 158 59.12 26.54 4.89
CA LEU A 158 59.34 27.91 5.37
C LEU A 158 60.11 27.95 6.70
N LYS A 159 59.86 27.00 7.61
CA LYS A 159 60.63 26.88 8.86
C LYS A 159 62.10 26.54 8.58
N LYS A 160 62.39 25.60 7.68
CA LYS A 160 63.76 25.26 7.28
C LYS A 160 64.47 26.46 6.67
N GLU A 161 63.81 27.18 5.76
CA GLU A 161 64.36 28.39 5.13
C GLU A 161 64.66 29.49 6.16
N LEU A 162 63.76 29.71 7.11
CA LEU A 162 63.94 30.68 8.18
C LEU A 162 65.14 30.31 9.07
N GLU A 163 65.29 29.02 9.40
CA GLU A 163 66.40 28.53 10.22
C GLU A 163 67.75 28.72 9.50
N LEU A 164 67.78 28.43 8.19
CA LEU A 164 68.96 28.64 7.35
C LEU A 164 69.33 30.12 7.24
N CYS A 165 68.36 31.01 7.05
CA CYS A 165 68.57 32.47 7.10
C CYS A 165 69.12 32.93 8.45
N LYS A 166 68.59 32.41 9.57
CA LYS A 166 69.06 32.76 10.91
C LYS A 166 70.50 32.31 11.17
N GLN A 167 70.91 31.17 10.62
CA GLN A 167 72.29 30.69 10.72
C GLN A 167 73.26 31.54 9.89
N LEU A 168 72.86 31.91 8.66
CA LEU A 168 73.66 32.78 7.79
C LEU A 168 73.87 34.18 8.39
N ASN A 169 72.88 34.72 9.10
CA ASN A 169 72.93 36.05 9.69
C ASN A 169 73.66 36.11 11.06
N ARG A 170 74.14 34.95 11.56
CA ARG A 170 74.88 34.83 12.83
C ARG A 170 76.40 34.70 12.66
N ASN A 171 76.89 34.62 11.42
CA ASN A 171 78.31 34.73 11.04
C ASN A 171 78.58 36.13 10.49
#